data_AF-J3PL67-F1
#
_entry.id   AF-J3PL67-F1
#
_cell.length_a   1.000
_cell.length_b   1.000
_cell.length_c   1.000
_cell.angle_alpha   90.00
_cell.angle_beta   90.00
_cell.angle_gamma   90.00
#
_symmetry.space_group_name_H-M   'P 1'
#
loop_
_entity.id
_entity.type
_entity.pdbx_description
1 polymer ?
#
loop_
_entity_poly.entity_id
_entity_poly.type
_entity_poly.pdbx_seq_one_letter_code
_entity_poly.pdbx_strand_id
1 'polypeptide(L)'
;MGGHFVQGHVDAVATVTDRRADGNAVTMRFAPAVGVDGGDPAAVLKYVVRKGYVALDGTSLTVTQVNDAEGWWEVMLIVYTQERVVLAQKQVGDSVNVEVDVLAKYAEKSMAGYISSLGAAGNLEKIVQGIVAQGLGPKSQ
;
A
#
# COMPACT_ATOMS: atom_id res chain seq x y z
N MET A 1 11.12 -5.97 -18.87
CA MET A 1 9.98 -5.90 -17.94
C MET A 1 10.02 -4.53 -17.28
N GLY A 2 9.00 -3.69 -17.51
CA GLY A 2 8.84 -2.41 -16.80
C GLY A 2 7.62 -2.53 -15.90
N GLY A 3 7.80 -2.37 -14.59
CA GLY A 3 6.75 -2.55 -13.56
C GLY A 3 7.20 -3.45 -12.40
N HIS A 4 6.23 -3.96 -11.63
CA HIS A 4 6.43 -4.95 -10.57
C HIS A 4 5.74 -6.29 -10.90
N PHE A 5 5.83 -7.26 -9.98
CA PHE A 5 5.17 -8.56 -10.15
C PHE A 5 3.67 -8.44 -9.87
N VAL A 6 2.86 -8.62 -10.93
CA VAL A 6 1.39 -8.66 -10.86
C VAL A 6 0.94 -10.08 -11.18
N GLN A 7 0.17 -10.66 -10.26
CA GLN A 7 -0.33 -12.03 -10.26
C GLN A 7 -1.74 -12.14 -10.85
N GLY A 8 -2.53 -11.06 -10.82
CA GLY A 8 -3.94 -11.07 -11.19
C GLY A 8 -4.85 -11.52 -10.04
N HIS A 9 -4.39 -11.41 -8.79
CA HIS A 9 -5.16 -11.76 -7.59
C HIS A 9 -5.57 -10.47 -6.88
N VAL A 10 -6.79 -10.03 -7.15
CA VAL A 10 -7.37 -8.83 -6.53
C VAL A 10 -7.51 -9.04 -5.02
N ASP A 11 -7.11 -8.04 -4.25
CA ASP A 11 -7.16 -8.02 -2.78
C ASP A 11 -8.33 -7.20 -2.24
N ALA A 12 -8.72 -6.16 -2.97
CA ALA A 12 -9.81 -5.27 -2.63
C ALA A 12 -10.35 -4.55 -3.88
N VAL A 13 -11.51 -3.94 -3.73
CA VAL A 13 -12.01 -2.91 -4.64
C VAL A 13 -11.91 -1.57 -3.92
N ALA A 14 -11.41 -0.56 -4.61
CA ALA A 14 -11.36 0.81 -4.13
C ALA A 14 -12.23 1.72 -4.98
N THR A 15 -12.57 2.88 -4.43
CA THR A 15 -13.29 3.94 -5.14
C THR A 15 -12.31 5.07 -5.47
N VAL A 16 -12.41 5.63 -6.67
CA VAL A 16 -11.74 6.90 -7.02
C VAL A 16 -12.40 8.02 -6.23
N THR A 17 -11.69 8.63 -5.29
CA THR A 17 -12.23 9.69 -4.43
C THR A 17 -11.82 11.09 -4.88
N ASP A 18 -10.75 11.22 -5.66
CA ASP A 18 -10.32 12.48 -6.26
C ASP A 18 -9.61 12.22 -7.58
N ARG A 19 -9.73 13.15 -8.53
CA ARG A 19 -9.06 13.12 -9.82
C ARG A 19 -8.77 14.55 -10.26
N ARG A 20 -7.49 14.89 -10.36
CA ARG A 20 -7.04 16.25 -10.66
C ARG A 20 -5.91 16.29 -11.68
N ALA A 21 -5.89 17.34 -12.49
CA ALA A 21 -4.78 17.61 -13.40
C ALA A 21 -3.54 18.03 -12.59
N ASP A 22 -2.38 17.54 -13.03
CA ASP A 22 -1.07 17.84 -12.44
C ASP A 22 -0.09 18.11 -13.59
N GLY A 23 -0.14 19.31 -14.14
CA GLY A 23 0.51 19.64 -15.41
C GLY A 23 -0.08 18.81 -16.57
N ASN A 24 0.75 17.98 -17.21
CA ASN A 24 0.32 17.03 -18.24
C ASN A 24 -0.03 15.64 -17.66
N ALA A 25 0.18 15.44 -16.36
CA ALA A 25 -0.19 14.23 -15.66
C ALA A 25 -1.59 14.34 -15.05
N VAL A 26 -2.13 13.20 -14.62
CA VAL A 26 -3.34 13.13 -13.80
C VAL A 26 -3.00 12.46 -12.49
N THR A 27 -3.29 13.13 -11.38
CA THR A 27 -3.20 12.53 -10.05
C THR A 27 -4.58 12.01 -9.66
N MET A 28 -4.63 10.76 -9.22
CA MET A 28 -5.85 10.08 -8.79
C MET A 28 -5.69 9.60 -7.35
N ARG A 29 -6.74 9.79 -6.54
CA ARG A 29 -6.82 9.30 -5.17
C ARG A 29 -7.82 8.17 -5.07
N PHE A 30 -7.51 7.19 -4.24
CA PHE A 30 -8.33 6.00 -4.02
C PHE A 30 -8.50 5.75 -2.53
N ALA A 31 -9.68 5.25 -2.16
CA ALA A 31 -9.98 4.74 -0.84
C ALA A 31 -10.56 3.31 -0.94
N PRO A 32 -10.17 2.37 -0.07
CA PRO A 32 -10.74 1.01 -0.09
C PRO A 32 -12.25 1.04 0.18
N ALA A 33 -13.02 0.27 -0.59
CA ALA A 33 -14.48 0.24 -0.50
C ALA A 33 -15.03 -1.16 -0.19
N VAL A 34 -14.45 -2.21 -0.79
CA VAL A 34 -14.88 -3.60 -0.59
C VAL A 34 -13.64 -4.50 -0.45
N GLY A 35 -13.61 -5.34 0.59
CA GLY A 35 -12.57 -6.35 0.77
C GLY A 35 -12.96 -7.67 0.11
N VAL A 36 -11.96 -8.45 -0.28
CA VAL A 36 -12.19 -9.81 -0.82
C VAL A 36 -12.52 -10.77 0.34
N ASP A 37 -13.34 -11.80 0.05
CA ASP A 37 -13.79 -12.82 1.00
C ASP A 37 -14.47 -12.29 2.27
N GLY A 38 -15.10 -11.11 2.19
CA GLY A 38 -15.76 -10.46 3.33
C GLY A 38 -14.79 -9.83 4.33
N GLY A 39 -13.50 -9.69 3.96
CA GLY A 39 -12.48 -9.03 4.76
C GLY A 39 -12.69 -7.52 4.86
N ASP A 40 -12.04 -6.92 5.86
CA ASP A 40 -11.99 -5.47 6.03
C ASP A 40 -11.29 -4.82 4.82
N PRO A 41 -11.96 -3.95 4.05
CA PRO A 41 -11.35 -3.25 2.92
C PRO A 41 -10.11 -2.44 3.34
N ALA A 42 -10.11 -1.85 4.54
CA ALA A 42 -9.02 -1.01 5.01
C ALA A 42 -7.73 -1.81 5.26
N ALA A 43 -7.81 -3.13 5.42
CA ALA A 43 -6.65 -3.99 5.60
C ALA A 43 -5.64 -3.90 4.44
N VAL A 44 -6.08 -3.52 3.24
CA VAL A 44 -5.20 -3.36 2.07
C VAL A 44 -4.19 -2.23 2.25
N LEU A 45 -4.52 -1.19 3.00
CA LEU A 45 -3.68 0.00 3.17
C LEU A 45 -2.33 -0.32 3.82
N LYS A 46 -2.28 -1.33 4.69
CA LYS A 46 -1.03 -1.74 5.35
C LYS A 46 0.06 -2.19 4.35
N TYR A 47 -0.35 -2.56 3.14
CA TYR A 47 0.54 -3.01 2.07
C TYR A 47 0.83 -1.89 1.05
N VAL A 48 0.15 -0.76 1.14
CA VAL A 48 0.30 0.38 0.24
C VAL A 48 1.28 1.36 0.88
N VAL A 49 2.49 1.44 0.34
CA VAL A 49 3.54 2.32 0.87
C VAL A 49 3.93 3.38 -0.15
N ARG A 50 4.23 4.60 0.32
CA ARG A 50 4.72 5.68 -0.54
C ARG A 50 5.98 5.25 -1.28
N LYS A 51 6.05 5.52 -2.59
CA LYS A 51 7.08 5.04 -3.53
C LYS A 51 7.12 3.52 -3.75
N GLY A 52 6.22 2.77 -3.13
CA GLY A 52 5.97 1.37 -3.47
C GLY A 52 5.13 1.22 -4.73
N TYR A 53 4.90 -0.03 -5.11
CA TYR A 53 4.04 -0.38 -6.23
C TYR A 53 2.65 -0.82 -5.77
N VAL A 54 1.67 -0.56 -6.64
CA VAL A 54 0.31 -1.09 -6.54
C VAL A 54 -0.20 -1.36 -7.95
N ALA A 55 -0.97 -2.42 -8.14
CA ALA A 55 -1.67 -2.69 -9.38
C ALA A 55 -3.13 -2.23 -9.26
N LEU A 56 -3.54 -1.33 -10.16
CA LEU A 56 -4.90 -0.80 -10.25
C LEU A 56 -5.50 -1.18 -11.60
N ASP A 57 -6.58 -1.98 -11.59
CA ASP A 57 -7.13 -2.63 -12.80
C ASP A 57 -6.02 -3.29 -13.65
N GLY A 58 -5.11 -4.02 -12.98
CA GLY A 58 -3.97 -4.71 -13.61
C GLY A 58 -2.84 -3.78 -14.08
N THR A 59 -2.96 -2.46 -13.92
CA THR A 59 -1.89 -1.51 -14.28
C THR A 59 -0.94 -1.32 -13.10
N SER A 60 0.33 -1.69 -13.28
CA SER A 60 1.40 -1.41 -12.31
C SER A 60 1.68 0.09 -12.22
N LEU A 61 1.49 0.68 -11.04
CA LEU A 61 1.68 2.11 -10.77
C LEU A 61 2.51 2.34 -9.52
N THR A 62 3.15 3.50 -9.45
CA THR A 62 3.88 3.94 -8.26
C THR A 62 2.97 4.78 -7.38
N VAL A 63 2.92 4.44 -6.10
CA VAL A 63 2.20 5.20 -5.08
C VAL A 63 2.94 6.52 -4.81
N THR A 64 2.26 7.64 -4.99
CA THR A 64 2.84 8.98 -4.79
C THR A 64 2.66 9.50 -3.38
N GLN A 65 1.52 9.18 -2.75
CA GLN A 65 1.18 9.53 -1.38
C GLN A 65 0.28 8.47 -0.74
N VAL A 66 0.32 8.40 0.59
CA VAL A 66 -0.54 7.56 1.43
C VAL A 66 -0.91 8.36 2.68
N ASN A 67 -2.16 8.24 3.11
CA ASN A 67 -2.62 8.71 4.41
C ASN A 67 -3.38 7.56 5.09
N ASP A 68 -2.70 6.89 6.02
CA ASP A 68 -3.28 5.76 6.74
C ASP A 68 -4.41 6.17 7.69
N ALA A 69 -4.34 7.37 8.26
CA ALA A 69 -5.35 7.88 9.20
C ALA A 69 -6.67 8.21 8.50
N GLU A 70 -6.61 8.75 7.28
CA GLU A 70 -7.78 9.07 6.46
C GLU A 70 -8.15 7.94 5.48
N GLY A 71 -7.33 6.90 5.38
CA GLY A 71 -7.63 5.69 4.63
C GLY A 71 -7.52 5.81 3.10
N TRP A 72 -6.56 6.59 2.58
CA TRP A 72 -6.42 6.78 1.14
C TRP A 72 -4.97 6.76 0.64
N TRP A 73 -4.80 6.52 -0.67
CA TRP A 73 -3.52 6.67 -1.37
C TRP A 73 -3.71 7.36 -2.72
N GLU A 74 -2.60 7.81 -3.30
CA GLU A 74 -2.56 8.45 -4.60
C GLU A 74 -1.58 7.78 -5.56
N VAL A 75 -1.89 7.86 -6.85
CA VAL A 75 -0.97 7.56 -7.95
C VAL A 75 -0.99 8.70 -8.96
N MET A 76 0.04 8.75 -9.80
CA MET A 76 0.11 9.72 -10.90
C MET A 76 0.23 8.99 -12.24
N LEU A 77 -0.65 9.34 -13.17
CA LEU A 77 -0.64 8.84 -14.54
C LEU A 77 0.06 9.86 -15.44
N ILE A 78 1.24 9.51 -15.95
CA ILE A 78 1.91 10.30 -16.99
C ILE A 78 1.18 10.15 -18.33
N VAL A 79 1.39 11.09 -19.26
CA VAL A 79 0.71 11.13 -20.57
C VAL A 79 0.73 9.77 -21.29
N TYR A 80 1.90 9.14 -21.39
CA TYR A 80 2.06 7.83 -22.03
C TYR A 80 1.16 6.75 -21.41
N THR A 81 1.01 6.75 -20.09
CA THR A 81 0.16 5.80 -19.36
C THR A 81 -1.32 6.14 -19.59
N GLN A 82 -1.68 7.43 -19.55
CA GLN A 82 -3.06 7.87 -19.76
C GLN A 82 -3.64 7.37 -21.08
N GLU A 83 -2.83 7.34 -22.14
CA GLU A 83 -3.25 6.89 -23.48
C GLU A 83 -3.39 5.35 -23.59
N ARG A 84 -2.91 4.60 -22.60
CA ARG A 84 -2.73 3.14 -22.69
C ARG A 84 -3.56 2.33 -21.73
N VAL A 85 -4.16 2.95 -20.72
CA VAL A 85 -4.83 2.22 -19.63
C VAL A 85 -6.25 2.71 -19.40
N VAL A 86 -7.17 1.76 -19.14
CA VAL A 86 -8.58 2.05 -18.85
C VAL A 86 -8.75 2.92 -17.61
N LEU A 87 -7.83 2.82 -16.65
CA LEU A 87 -7.84 3.62 -15.43
C LEU A 87 -7.88 5.13 -15.70
N ALA A 88 -7.28 5.59 -16.80
CA ALA A 88 -7.23 7.02 -17.14
C ALA A 88 -8.61 7.62 -17.46
N GLN A 89 -9.57 6.77 -17.87
CA GLN A 89 -10.93 7.17 -18.22
C GLN A 89 -11.86 7.22 -17.01
N LYS A 90 -11.48 6.58 -15.90
CA LYS A 90 -12.29 6.56 -14.68
C LYS A 90 -12.44 7.95 -14.07
N GLN A 91 -13.60 8.18 -13.49
CA GLN A 91 -13.99 9.40 -12.79
C GLN A 91 -14.15 9.16 -11.30
N VAL A 92 -14.30 10.25 -10.54
CA VAL A 92 -14.64 10.17 -9.11
C VAL A 92 -15.95 9.39 -8.94
N GLY A 93 -15.95 8.44 -8.00
CA GLY A 93 -17.05 7.51 -7.76
C GLY A 93 -16.88 6.14 -8.42
N ASP A 94 -16.05 6.02 -9.46
CA ASP A 94 -15.82 4.74 -10.12
C ASP A 94 -15.02 3.77 -9.24
N SER A 95 -15.32 2.48 -9.36
CA SER A 95 -14.59 1.40 -8.69
C SER A 95 -13.35 0.97 -9.47
N VAL A 96 -12.32 0.52 -8.77
CA VAL A 96 -11.08 -0.03 -9.32
C VAL A 96 -10.67 -1.28 -8.56
N ASN A 97 -10.20 -2.31 -9.26
CA ASN A 97 -9.61 -3.49 -8.64
C ASN A 97 -8.21 -3.15 -8.13
N VAL A 98 -7.92 -3.55 -6.90
CA VAL A 98 -6.65 -3.32 -6.22
C VAL A 98 -5.95 -4.64 -6.00
N GLU A 99 -4.73 -4.76 -6.49
CA GLU A 99 -3.80 -5.82 -6.16
C GLU A 99 -2.54 -5.17 -5.57
N VAL A 100 -2.18 -5.57 -4.35
CA VAL A 100 -1.00 -5.02 -3.67
C VAL A 100 0.25 -5.79 -4.06
N ASP A 101 1.42 -5.15 -3.93
CA ASP A 101 2.68 -5.83 -4.19
C ASP A 101 2.83 -7.05 -3.28
N VAL A 102 2.99 -8.23 -3.89
CA VAL A 102 3.16 -9.50 -3.18
C VAL A 102 4.34 -9.48 -2.20
N LEU A 103 5.36 -8.65 -2.46
CA LEU A 103 6.49 -8.47 -1.55
C LEU A 103 6.05 -7.93 -0.18
N ALA A 104 5.02 -7.08 -0.11
CA ALA A 104 4.50 -6.56 1.14
C ALA A 104 3.85 -7.67 1.99
N LYS A 105 3.12 -8.61 1.35
CA LYS A 105 2.54 -9.78 2.02
C LYS A 105 3.61 -10.73 2.54
N TYR A 106 4.67 -10.97 1.76
CA TYR A 106 5.80 -11.79 2.21
C TYR A 106 6.56 -11.14 3.37
N ALA A 107 6.72 -9.82 3.36
CA ALA A 107 7.31 -9.08 4.46
C ALA A 107 6.50 -9.23 5.76
N GLU A 108 5.17 -9.04 5.69
CA GLU A 108 4.28 -9.23 6.85
C GLU A 108 4.37 -10.67 7.40
N LYS A 109 4.23 -11.68 6.52
CA LYS A 109 4.29 -13.09 6.94
C LYS A 109 5.64 -13.47 7.57
N SER A 110 6.74 -12.95 7.01
CA SER A 110 8.09 -13.20 7.54
C SER A 110 8.26 -12.54 8.91
N MET A 111 7.80 -11.29 9.07
CA MET A 111 7.85 -10.55 10.33
C MET A 111 7.00 -11.24 11.41
N ALA A 112 5.78 -11.67 11.08
CA ALA A 112 4.91 -12.39 12.01
C ALA A 112 5.56 -13.70 12.49
N GLY A 113 6.19 -14.46 11.59
CA GLY A 113 6.95 -15.67 11.94
C GLY A 113 8.14 -15.36 12.87
N TYR A 114 8.86 -14.28 12.61
CA TYR A 114 9.98 -13.85 13.45
C TYR A 114 9.51 -13.43 14.85
N ILE A 115 8.45 -12.62 14.97
CA ILE A 115 7.88 -12.22 16.26
C ILE A 115 7.38 -13.44 17.05
N SER A 116 6.72 -14.38 16.38
CA SER A 116 6.25 -15.61 17.02
C SER A 116 7.40 -16.46 17.57
N SER A 117 8.53 -16.55 16.86
CA SER A 117 9.68 -17.31 17.33
C SER A 117 10.37 -16.63 18.53
N LEU A 118 10.41 -15.30 18.57
CA LEU A 118 10.90 -14.54 19.72
C LEU A 118 10.03 -14.69 20.96
N GLY A 119 8.70 -14.69 20.79
CA GLY A 119 7.74 -14.93 21.87
C GLY A 119 7.85 -16.35 22.43
N ALA A 120 7.99 -17.35 21.57
CA ALA A 120 8.24 -18.73 21.99
C ALA A 120 9.57 -18.92 22.74
N ALA A 121 10.57 -18.08 22.45
CA ALA A 121 11.87 -18.11 23.11
C ALA A 121 11.93 -17.32 24.44
N GLY A 122 10.82 -16.70 24.89
CA GLY A 122 10.78 -15.92 26.14
C GLY A 122 11.65 -14.67 26.17
N ASN A 123 12.18 -14.25 25.02
CA ASN A 123 13.20 -13.19 24.92
C ASN A 123 12.64 -11.81 24.52
N LEU A 124 11.31 -11.69 24.42
CA LEU A 124 10.65 -10.45 23.97
C LEU A 124 11.01 -9.25 24.88
N GLU A 125 11.09 -9.48 26.19
CA GLU A 125 11.40 -8.45 27.18
C GLU A 125 12.82 -7.90 27.01
N LYS A 126 13.81 -8.76 26.75
CA LYS A 126 15.21 -8.35 26.49
C LYS A 126 15.36 -7.58 25.18
N ILE A 127 14.59 -7.94 24.15
CA ILE A 127 14.63 -7.28 22.84
C ILE A 127 13.96 -5.91 22.91
N VAL A 128 12.79 -5.81 23.56
CA VAL A 128 12.13 -4.52 23.82
C VAL A 128 13.04 -3.62 24.67
N GLN A 129 13.65 -4.14 25.73
CA GLN A 129 14.63 -3.39 26.54
C GLN A 129 15.83 -2.92 25.70
N GLY A 130 16.35 -3.75 24.78
CA GLY A 130 17.43 -3.38 23.88
C GLY A 130 17.05 -2.28 22.90
N ILE A 131 15.87 -2.36 22.27
CA ILE A 131 15.36 -1.35 21.34
C ILE A 131 15.09 -0.03 22.07
N VAL A 132 14.48 -0.08 23.26
CA VAL A 132 14.22 1.11 24.08
C VAL A 132 15.53 1.75 24.56
N ALA A 133 16.52 0.96 24.99
CA ALA A 133 17.83 1.46 25.39
C ALA A 133 18.63 2.09 24.24
N GLN A 134 18.43 1.60 23.01
CA GLN A 134 19.06 2.18 21.81
C GLN A 134 18.28 3.38 21.25
N GLY A 135 16.96 3.43 21.41
CA GLY A 135 16.10 4.52 20.95
C GLY A 135 16.05 5.73 21.89
N LEU A 136 16.27 5.53 23.20
CA LEU A 136 16.42 6.57 24.20
C LEU A 136 17.89 6.70 24.60
N GLY A 137 18.71 7.26 23.71
CA GLY A 137 20.05 7.72 24.10
C GLY A 137 19.95 8.67 25.32
N PRO A 138 20.96 8.68 26.21
CA PRO A 138 20.89 9.45 27.46
C PRO A 138 20.60 10.91 27.14
N LYS A 139 19.55 11.47 27.75
CA LYS A 139 19.34 12.92 27.77
C LYS A 139 20.58 13.52 28.42
N SER A 140 21.41 14.17 27.62
CA SER A 140 22.57 14.95 28.06
C SER A 140 22.12 15.95 29.12
N GLN A 141 22.70 15.85 30.31
CA GLN A 141 22.74 16.94 31.29
C GLN A 141 23.57 18.10 30.75
#